data_AF-A0A6G3XLN1-F1
#
_entry.id   AF-A0A6G3XLN1-F1
#
_cell.length_a   1.000
_cell.length_b   1.000
_cell.length_c   1.000
_cell.angle_alpha   90.00
_cell.angle_beta   90.00
_cell.angle_gamma   90.00
#
_symmetry.space_group_name_H-M   'P 1'
#
loop_
_entity.id
_entity.type
_entity.pdbx_description
1 polymer ?
#
loop_
_entity_poly.entity_id
_entity_poly.type
_entity_poly.pdbx_seq_one_letter_code
_entity_poly.pdbx_strand_id
1 'polypeptide(L)'
;QNRLISFDDSPFHVVRETRPWEAPPAGPDGGVPPRRAGVSSFGFGGTNAHVVLEEHLADETRRTDPPGPHLVPLSARTPERLREVARTLLTHLRRHPA
;
A
#
# COMPACT_ATOMS: atom_id res chain seq x y z
N GLN A 1 5.46 28.26 0.90
CA GLN A 1 6.68 27.49 0.54
C GLN A 1 7.85 28.10 1.31
N ASN A 2 8.72 27.27 1.91
CA ASN A 2 9.89 27.76 2.64
C ASN A 2 10.93 28.27 1.64
N ARG A 3 11.38 29.52 1.77
CA ARG A 3 12.35 30.16 0.87
C ARG A 3 13.79 29.67 1.04
N LEU A 4 14.07 28.97 2.14
CA LEU A 4 15.39 28.39 2.44
C LEU A 4 15.61 27.05 1.73
N ILE A 5 14.61 26.53 1.01
CA ILE A 5 14.70 25.24 0.30
C ILE A 5 14.57 25.53 -1.20
N SER A 6 15.68 25.36 -1.93
CA SER A 6 15.68 25.35 -3.39
C SER A 6 15.37 23.95 -3.90
N PHE A 7 14.37 23.83 -4.77
CA PHE A 7 14.01 22.56 -5.42
C PHE A 7 14.46 22.51 -6.88
N ASP A 8 14.77 23.65 -7.50
CA ASP A 8 15.00 23.78 -8.94
C ASP A 8 16.20 22.93 -9.42
N ASP A 9 17.22 22.78 -8.56
CA ASP A 9 18.42 21.98 -8.84
C ASP A 9 18.38 20.59 -8.17
N SER A 10 17.19 20.12 -7.76
CA SER A 10 17.03 18.87 -7.02
C SER A 10 16.09 17.90 -7.75
N PRO A 11 16.24 16.57 -7.52
CA PRO A 11 15.29 15.59 -8.05
C PRO A 11 13.97 15.56 -7.26
N PHE A 12 13.80 16.44 -6.27
CA PHE A 12 12.68 16.42 -5.34
C PHE A 12 11.69 17.53 -5.65
N HIS A 13 10.41 17.21 -5.48
CA HIS A 13 9.31 18.18 -5.51
C HIS A 13 8.28 17.81 -4.45
N VAL A 14 7.50 18.80 -4.02
CA VAL A 14 6.45 18.59 -3.02
C VAL A 14 5.16 18.13 -3.71
N VAL A 15 4.66 16.96 -3.32
CA VAL A 15 3.32 16.49 -3.72
C VAL A 15 2.27 17.22 -2.88
N ARG A 16 1.52 18.14 -3.50
CA ARG A 16 0.55 19.02 -2.79
C ARG A 16 -0.88 18.51 -2.86
N GLU A 17 -1.19 17.71 -3.87
CA GLU A 17 -2.53 17.20 -4.16
C GLU A 17 -2.43 15.70 -4.41
N THR A 18 -3.53 14.99 -4.14
CA THR A 18 -3.64 13.57 -4.48
C THR A 18 -3.52 13.40 -5.99
N ARG A 19 -2.61 12.54 -6.41
CA ARG A 19 -2.35 12.25 -7.83
C ARG A 19 -2.03 10.78 -8.00
N PRO A 20 -2.23 10.21 -9.20
CA PRO A 20 -1.79 8.86 -9.51
C PRO A 20 -0.29 8.70 -9.21
N TRP A 21 0.09 7.55 -8.66
CA TRP A 21 1.49 7.16 -8.54
C TRP A 21 1.89 6.39 -9.80
N GLU A 22 2.39 7.12 -10.79
CA GLU A 22 2.84 6.53 -12.04
C GLU A 22 4.00 5.56 -11.81
N ALA A 23 3.96 4.42 -12.52
CA ALA A 23 5.07 3.49 -12.50
C ALA A 23 6.27 4.09 -13.25
N PRO A 24 7.51 3.72 -12.90
CA PRO A 24 8.67 4.21 -13.63
C PRO A 24 8.66 3.68 -15.08
N PRO A 25 9.39 4.34 -16.00
CA PRO A 25 9.52 3.91 -17.38
C PRO A 25 10.01 2.46 -17.48
N ALA A 26 9.56 1.76 -18.52
CA ALA A 26 9.99 0.39 -18.79
C ALA A 26 11.52 0.31 -18.89
N GLY A 27 12.08 -0.76 -18.32
CA GLY A 27 13.49 -1.06 -18.39
C GLY A 27 13.92 -1.51 -19.80
N PRO A 28 15.24 -1.72 -20.01
CA PRO A 28 15.77 -2.21 -21.29
C PRO A 28 15.21 -3.58 -21.73
N ASP A 29 14.68 -4.35 -20.78
CA ASP A 29 14.04 -5.65 -20.95
C ASP A 29 12.54 -5.57 -21.26
N GLY A 30 11.97 -4.35 -21.33
CA GLY A 30 10.55 -4.10 -21.56
C GLY A 30 9.67 -4.30 -20.33
N GLY A 31 10.24 -4.67 -19.17
CA GLY A 31 9.50 -4.80 -17.91
C GLY A 31 9.25 -3.43 -17.27
N VAL A 32 8.07 -3.24 -16.68
CA VAL A 32 7.79 -2.07 -15.84
C VAL A 32 8.39 -2.33 -14.45
N PRO A 33 9.39 -1.56 -14.01
CA PRO A 33 9.99 -1.77 -12.70
C PRO A 33 9.01 -1.41 -11.57
N PRO A 34 9.16 -2.01 -10.38
CA PRO A 34 8.28 -1.72 -9.24
C PRO A 34 8.45 -0.28 -8.75
N ARG A 35 7.39 0.28 -8.19
CA ARG A 35 7.47 1.57 -7.48
C ARG A 35 8.34 1.42 -6.24
N ARG A 36 9.10 2.48 -5.92
CA ARG A 36 9.95 2.55 -4.71
C ARG A 36 9.66 3.80 -3.91
N ALA A 37 9.74 3.70 -2.60
CA ALA A 37 9.63 4.82 -1.68
C ALA A 37 10.71 4.76 -0.60
N GLY A 38 11.30 5.92 -0.28
CA GLY A 38 12.13 6.11 0.90
C GLY A 38 11.32 6.73 2.02
N VAL A 39 11.45 6.20 3.23
CA VAL A 39 10.86 6.76 4.45
C VAL A 39 11.98 7.09 5.43
N SER A 40 12.10 8.36 5.78
CA SER A 40 13.10 8.85 6.75
C SER A 40 12.42 9.27 8.05
N SER A 41 13.04 8.94 9.18
CA SER A 41 12.65 9.38 10.52
C SER A 41 13.86 9.93 11.27
N PHE A 42 13.72 11.14 11.81
CA PHE A 42 14.80 11.85 12.51
C PHE A 42 14.33 12.20 13.92
N GLY A 43 14.86 11.50 14.92
CA GLY A 43 14.53 11.69 16.33
C GLY A 43 15.30 12.86 16.93
N PHE A 44 14.65 13.64 17.80
CA PHE A 44 15.27 14.79 18.48
C PHE A 44 16.56 14.42 19.24
N GLY A 45 16.63 13.22 19.82
CA GLY A 45 17.82 12.71 20.50
C GLY A 45 18.99 12.31 19.58
N GLY A 46 18.88 12.54 18.28
CA GLY A 46 19.92 12.23 17.29
C GLY A 46 19.84 10.83 16.68
N THR A 47 18.89 10.00 17.09
CA THR A 47 18.64 8.70 16.45
C THR A 47 17.90 8.88 15.13
N ASN A 48 18.47 8.35 14.06
CA ASN A 48 17.91 8.44 12.72
C ASN A 48 17.66 7.03 12.16
N ALA A 49 16.59 6.89 11.38
CA ALA A 49 16.28 5.67 10.65
C ALA A 49 15.82 6.00 9.24
N HIS A 50 16.20 5.15 8.29
CA HIS A 50 15.74 5.23 6.91
C HIS A 50 15.40 3.84 6.39
N VAL A 51 14.27 3.73 5.71
CA VAL A 51 13.82 2.48 5.09
C VAL A 51 13.48 2.75 3.63
N VAL A 52 13.90 1.83 2.76
CA VAL A 52 13.48 1.78 1.36
C VAL A 52 12.47 0.65 1.21
N LEU A 53 11.33 0.97 0.61
CA LEU A 53 10.23 0.06 0.31
C LEU A 53 10.13 -0.12 -1.19
N GLU A 54 9.86 -1.34 -1.63
CA GLU A 54 9.59 -1.68 -3.02
C GLU A 54 8.20 -2.32 -3.13
N GLU A 55 7.48 -1.99 -4.19
CA GLU A 55 6.19 -2.58 -4.53
C GLU A 55 6.34 -4.08 -4.78
N HIS A 56 5.48 -4.88 -4.12
CA HIS A 56 5.36 -6.29 -4.44
C HIS A 56 4.53 -6.46 -5.70
N LEU A 57 5.14 -6.99 -6.76
CA LEU A 57 4.46 -7.40 -7.99
C LEU A 57 4.00 -8.85 -7.81
N ALA A 58 2.69 -9.04 -7.65
CA ALA A 58 2.12 -10.38 -7.54
C ALA A 58 2.28 -11.13 -8.86
N ASP A 59 2.70 -12.39 -8.78
CA ASP A 59 2.69 -13.28 -9.93
C ASP A 59 1.23 -13.62 -10.25
N GLU A 60 0.79 -13.37 -11.48
CA GLU A 60 -0.60 -13.53 -11.97
C GLU A 60 -1.06 -15.00 -12.04
N THR A 61 -0.47 -15.88 -11.24
CA THR A 61 -0.95 -17.26 -11.05
C THR A 61 -2.26 -17.23 -10.27
N ARG A 62 -3.32 -16.83 -10.96
CA ARG A 62 -4.69 -16.84 -10.47
C ARG A 62 -5.05 -18.28 -10.15
N ARG A 63 -5.00 -18.62 -8.87
CA ARG A 63 -5.61 -19.85 -8.38
C ARG A 63 -7.09 -19.80 -8.74
N THR A 64 -7.53 -20.70 -9.61
CA THR A 64 -8.94 -20.88 -9.91
C THR A 64 -9.61 -21.46 -8.67
N ASP A 65 -10.42 -20.66 -8.00
CA ASP A 65 -11.24 -21.18 -6.90
C ASP A 65 -12.29 -22.15 -7.47
N PRO A 66 -12.48 -23.32 -6.84
CA PRO A 66 -13.49 -24.27 -7.28
C PRO A 66 -14.89 -23.65 -7.12
N PRO A 67 -15.80 -23.86 -8.09
CA PRO A 67 -17.14 -23.32 -8.00
C PRO A 67 -17.92 -23.98 -6.85
N GLY A 68 -18.80 -23.20 -6.20
CA GLY A 68 -19.72 -23.71 -5.19
C GLY A 68 -19.74 -22.86 -3.92
N PRO A 69 -20.53 -23.27 -2.91
CA PRO A 69 -20.53 -22.60 -1.62
C PRO A 69 -19.19 -22.82 -0.89
N HIS A 70 -18.67 -21.77 -0.28
CA HIS A 70 -17.47 -21.81 0.56
C HIS A 70 -17.84 -21.56 2.03
N LEU A 71 -17.12 -22.23 2.94
CA LEU A 71 -17.21 -21.94 4.37
C LEU A 71 -16.36 -20.70 4.68
N VAL A 72 -16.96 -19.71 5.34
CA VAL A 72 -16.28 -18.50 5.84
C VAL A 72 -16.39 -18.48 7.37
N PRO A 73 -15.54 -19.25 8.07
CA PRO A 73 -15.61 -19.33 9.52
C PRO A 73 -15.16 -18.01 10.17
N LEU A 74 -15.92 -17.55 11.15
CA LEU A 74 -15.58 -16.38 11.96
C LEU A 74 -15.43 -16.80 13.42
N SER A 75 -14.46 -16.23 14.11
CA SER A 75 -14.25 -16.47 15.54
C SER A 75 -13.85 -15.17 16.24
N ALA A 76 -14.19 -15.10 17.52
CA ALA A 76 -13.74 -14.06 18.42
C ALA A 76 -13.88 -14.55 19.86
N ARG A 77 -13.15 -13.93 20.79
CA ARG A 77 -13.15 -14.31 22.20
C ARG A 77 -14.51 -14.14 22.89
N THR A 78 -15.35 -13.21 22.45
CA THR A 78 -16.68 -12.97 23.01
C THR A 78 -17.73 -12.80 21.91
N PRO A 79 -19.02 -13.03 22.20
CA PRO A 79 -20.10 -12.85 21.21
C PRO A 79 -20.18 -11.42 20.65
N GLU A 80 -19.86 -10.41 21.46
CA GLU A 80 -19.86 -8.99 21.06
C GLU A 80 -18.79 -8.74 20.01
N ARG A 81 -17.57 -9.25 20.24
CA ARG A 81 -16.46 -9.15 19.29
C ARG A 81 -16.71 -9.96 18.01
N LEU A 82 -17.40 -11.09 18.10
CA LEU A 82 -17.77 -11.86 16.91
C LEU A 82 -18.69 -11.05 15.98
N ARG A 83 -19.67 -10.33 16.57
CA ARG A 83 -20.54 -9.43 15.80
C ARG A 83 -19.77 -8.27 15.16
N GLU A 84 -18.74 -7.75 15.82
CA GLU A 84 -17.88 -6.71 15.24
C GLU A 84 -17.06 -7.23 14.05
N VAL A 85 -16.43 -8.40 14.18
CA VAL A 85 -15.69 -9.04 13.08
C VAL A 85 -16.60 -9.23 11.86
N ALA A 86 -17.82 -9.75 12.08
CA ALA A 86 -18.80 -9.91 11.01
C ALA A 86 -19.19 -8.59 10.34
N ARG A 87 -19.35 -7.50 11.12
CA ARG A 87 -19.65 -6.16 10.56
C ARG A 87 -18.48 -5.58 9.77
N THR A 88 -17.24 -5.78 10.24
CA THR A 88 -16.03 -5.35 9.53
C THR A 88 -15.94 -6.07 8.18
N LEU A 89 -16.13 -7.39 8.18
CA LEU A 89 -16.14 -8.19 6.95
C LEU A 89 -17.25 -7.74 6.00
N LEU A 90 -18.49 -7.57 6.49
CA LEU A 90 -19.61 -7.08 5.69
C LEU A 90 -19.32 -5.71 5.07
N THR A 91 -18.72 -4.80 5.84
CA THR A 91 -18.34 -3.46 5.35
C THR A 91 -17.27 -3.55 4.27
N HIS A 92 -16.28 -4.43 4.45
CA HIS A 92 -15.23 -4.66 3.47
C HIS A 92 -15.80 -5.21 2.15
N LEU A 93 -16.64 -6.26 2.21
CA LEU A 93 -17.26 -6.88 1.02
C LEU A 93 -18.18 -5.91 0.27
N ARG A 94 -18.90 -5.04 0.98
CA ARG A 94 -19.74 -4.00 0.34
C ARG A 94 -18.93 -2.94 -0.40
N ARG A 95 -17.72 -2.64 0.07
CA ARG A 95 -16.81 -1.66 -0.57
C ARG A 95 -16.01 -2.26 -1.72
N HIS A 96 -15.84 -3.58 -1.75
CA HIS A 96 -15.08 -4.30 -2.75
C HIS A 96 -15.93 -5.46 -3.30
N PRO A 97 -16.98 -5.16 -4.07
CA PRO A 97 -17.74 -6.20 -4.76
C PRO A 97 -16.82 -6.94 -5.75
N ALA A 98 -17.15 -8.22 -5.99
CA ALA A 98 -16.46 -9.05 -6.97
C ALA A 98 -16.61 -8.53 -8.40
#